data_AF-A0A9P8VRK1-F1
#
_entry.id   AF-A0A9P8VRK1-F1
#
_cell.length_a   1.000
_cell.length_b   1.000
_cell.length_c   1.000
_cell.angle_alpha   90.00
_cell.angle_beta   90.00
_cell.angle_gamma   90.00
#
_symmetry.space_group_name_H-M   'P 1'
#
loop_
_entity.id
_entity.type
_entity.pdbx_description
1 polymer ?
#
loop_
_entity_poly.entity_id
_entity_poly.type
_entity_poly.pdbx_seq_one_letter_code
_entity_poly.pdbx_strand_id
1 'polypeptide(L)'
;MANGSLQGCGSYFNNDFGDLPCIVVANAFSVNVEQWVLWNPSVLKGGSYSADNCTAKNGTQYCAVFYDLSSIPNASTNASYLPVPTDATANATHQCYDCYYVYTGDTCE
;
A
#
# COMPACT_ATOMS: atom_id res chain seq x y z
N MET A 1 20.76 -1.66 -8.22
CA MET A 1 19.34 -1.26 -8.37
C MET A 1 18.88 -1.48 -9.80
N ALA A 2 17.62 -1.88 -9.99
CA ALA A 2 17.01 -2.15 -11.28
C ALA A 2 16.91 -0.86 -12.10
N ASN A 3 16.96 -1.00 -13.42
CA ASN A 3 16.90 0.16 -14.29
C ASN A 3 15.54 0.85 -14.18
N GLY A 4 15.53 2.18 -14.06
CA GLY A 4 14.31 2.96 -13.90
C GLY A 4 13.66 2.88 -12.52
N SER A 5 14.25 2.18 -11.55
CA SER A 5 13.81 2.32 -10.15
C SER A 5 13.92 3.77 -9.70
N LEU A 6 12.94 4.26 -8.94
CA LEU A 6 12.97 5.62 -8.42
C LEU A 6 14.20 5.84 -7.52
N GLN A 7 14.77 7.04 -7.58
CA GLN A 7 15.89 7.44 -6.73
C GLN A 7 15.39 7.86 -5.35
N GLY A 8 16.16 7.57 -4.29
CA GLY A 8 15.82 7.96 -2.93
C GLY A 8 14.93 6.96 -2.17
N CYS A 9 14.96 5.69 -2.53
CA CYS A 9 14.24 4.65 -1.78
C CYS A 9 14.66 4.61 -0.31
N GLY A 10 13.66 4.63 0.59
CA GLY A 10 13.87 4.39 2.02
C GLY A 10 14.40 2.99 2.32
N SER A 11 14.07 1.99 1.50
CA SER A 11 14.63 0.64 1.62
C SER A 11 14.76 -0.10 0.29
N TYR A 12 15.60 -1.13 0.28
CA TYR A 12 15.96 -1.89 -0.91
C TYR A 12 15.64 -3.37 -0.74
N PHE A 13 15.21 -4.02 -1.82
CA PHE A 13 14.97 -5.46 -1.90
C PHE A 13 15.94 -6.10 -2.89
N ASN A 14 16.86 -6.94 -2.41
CA ASN A 14 17.69 -7.78 -3.26
C ASN A 14 16.96 -9.10 -3.51
N ASN A 15 16.60 -9.37 -4.77
CA ASN A 15 15.89 -10.60 -5.09
C ASN A 15 16.85 -11.76 -5.38
N ASP A 16 17.04 -12.63 -4.39
CA ASP A 16 17.85 -13.85 -4.51
C ASP A 16 16.99 -15.14 -4.49
N PHE A 17 15.67 -15.01 -4.67
CA PHE A 17 14.69 -16.10 -4.53
C PHE A 17 14.19 -16.65 -5.88
N GLY A 18 14.83 -16.27 -6.99
CA GLY A 18 14.31 -16.58 -8.34
C GLY A 18 13.38 -15.49 -8.88
N ASP A 19 12.71 -15.78 -10.00
CA ASP A 19 11.74 -14.84 -10.57
C ASP A 19 10.44 -14.85 -9.74
N LEU A 20 10.05 -13.69 -9.21
CA LEU A 20 8.89 -13.54 -8.33
C LEU A 20 7.79 -12.70 -9.00
N PRO A 21 6.50 -13.06 -8.82
CA PRO A 21 5.39 -12.14 -9.12
C PRO A 21 5.47 -10.90 -8.23
N CYS A 22 5.19 -9.70 -8.75
CA CYS A 22 5.36 -8.49 -7.93
C CYS A 22 4.41 -8.43 -6.75
N ILE A 23 3.23 -9.04 -6.82
CA ILE A 23 2.31 -9.10 -5.67
C ILE A 23 2.96 -9.78 -4.45
N VAL A 24 3.80 -10.80 -4.68
CA VAL A 24 4.55 -11.47 -3.60
C VAL A 24 5.53 -10.50 -2.95
N VAL A 25 6.26 -9.74 -3.77
CA VAL A 25 7.24 -8.76 -3.28
C VAL A 25 6.53 -7.60 -2.58
N ALA A 26 5.50 -7.02 -3.19
CA ALA A 26 4.75 -5.90 -2.65
C ALA A 26 4.11 -6.24 -1.29
N ASN A 27 3.52 -7.45 -1.16
CA ASN A 27 2.98 -7.93 0.10
C ASN A 27 4.05 -8.10 1.19
N ALA A 28 5.25 -8.56 0.84
CA ALA A 28 6.36 -8.70 1.81
C ALA A 28 6.76 -7.35 2.44
N PHE A 29 6.50 -6.24 1.74
CA PHE A 29 6.74 -4.88 2.24
C PHE A 29 5.45 -4.14 2.63
N SER A 30 4.29 -4.80 2.59
CA SER A 30 2.98 -4.19 2.85
C SER A 30 2.70 -2.94 1.99
N VAL A 31 3.09 -3.00 0.71
CA VAL A 31 2.88 -1.95 -0.28
C VAL A 31 1.86 -2.42 -1.32
N ASN A 32 1.03 -1.51 -1.82
CA ASN A 32 0.16 -1.80 -2.96
C ASN A 32 1.01 -2.16 -4.20
N VAL A 33 0.64 -3.20 -4.92
CA VAL A 33 1.40 -3.68 -6.08
C VAL A 33 1.56 -2.62 -7.18
N GLU A 34 0.54 -1.83 -7.48
CA GLU A 34 0.59 -0.75 -8.48
C GLU A 34 1.63 0.29 -8.08
N GLN A 35 1.64 0.65 -6.80
CA GLN A 35 2.60 1.58 -6.21
C GLN A 35 4.03 1.01 -6.27
N TRP A 36 4.22 -0.26 -5.93
CA TRP A 36 5.54 -0.90 -5.97
C TRP A 36 6.09 -0.98 -7.40
N VAL A 37 5.22 -1.25 -8.38
CA VAL A 37 5.58 -1.28 -9.81
C VAL A 37 5.88 0.13 -10.33
N LEU A 38 5.17 1.15 -9.86
CA LEU A 38 5.48 2.55 -10.15
C LEU A 38 6.89 2.93 -9.70
N TRP A 39 7.36 2.37 -8.58
CA TRP A 39 8.73 2.57 -8.11
C TRP A 39 9.77 1.75 -8.86
N ASN A 40 9.35 0.70 -9.57
CA ASN A 40 10.22 -0.29 -10.21
C ASN A 40 9.71 -0.65 -11.61
N PRO A 41 9.60 0.30 -12.55
CA PRO A 41 8.94 0.07 -13.84
C PRO A 41 9.61 -1.01 -14.70
N SER A 42 10.88 -1.36 -14.46
CA SER A 42 11.56 -2.47 -15.14
C SER A 42 10.90 -3.84 -14.96
N VAL A 43 10.05 -4.01 -13.94
CA VAL A 43 9.35 -5.27 -13.69
C VAL A 43 8.18 -5.50 -14.63
N LEU A 44 7.75 -4.47 -15.36
CA LEU A 44 6.60 -4.51 -16.26
C LEU A 44 6.91 -5.29 -17.53
N LYS A 45 5.93 -6.10 -17.96
CA LYS A 45 5.89 -6.66 -19.31
C LYS A 45 4.80 -5.93 -20.10
N GLY A 46 5.20 -4.97 -20.93
CA GLY A 46 4.28 -4.24 -21.82
C GLY A 46 3.60 -3.00 -21.22
N GLY A 47 4.03 -2.52 -20.06
CA GLY A 47 3.69 -1.17 -19.57
C GLY A 47 2.44 -1.05 -18.69
N SER A 48 1.72 -2.13 -18.40
CA SER A 48 0.55 -2.10 -17.51
C SER A 48 0.92 -2.34 -16.05
N TYR A 49 0.67 -1.34 -15.19
CA TYR A 49 0.90 -1.39 -13.73
C TYR A 49 -0.13 -2.32 -13.04
N SER A 50 -0.01 -3.62 -13.23
CA SER A 50 -0.89 -4.62 -12.60
C SER A 50 -0.11 -5.76 -11.96
N ALA A 51 -0.75 -6.44 -10.99
CA ALA A 51 -0.20 -7.63 -10.32
C ALA A 51 0.14 -8.77 -11.28
N ASP A 52 -0.66 -8.91 -12.35
CA ASP A 52 -0.60 -10.05 -13.26
C ASP A 52 0.46 -9.90 -14.36
N ASN A 53 0.86 -8.66 -14.67
CA ASN A 53 1.75 -8.35 -15.80
C ASN A 53 3.11 -7.83 -15.37
N CYS A 54 3.62 -8.30 -14.24
CA CYS A 54 4.92 -7.90 -13.77
C CYS A 54 5.70 -9.02 -13.07
N THR A 55 7.02 -8.96 -13.15
CA THR A 55 7.92 -9.97 -12.59
C THR A 55 9.19 -9.33 -12.07
N ALA A 56 9.49 -9.54 -10.79
CA ALA A 56 10.78 -9.21 -10.20
C ALA A 56 11.78 -10.31 -10.57
N LYS A 57 12.76 -9.95 -11.39
CA LYS A 57 13.84 -10.83 -11.85
C LYS A 57 14.84 -11.17 -10.75
N ASN A 58 15.32 -12.41 -10.78
CA ASN A 58 16.39 -12.89 -9.89
C ASN A 58 17.68 -12.07 -10.06
N GLY A 59 18.47 -11.95 -8.99
CA GLY A 59 19.74 -11.23 -8.97
C GLY A 59 19.60 -9.71 -9.19
N THR A 60 18.39 -9.17 -9.05
CA THR A 60 18.11 -7.76 -9.28
C THR A 60 17.67 -7.08 -7.98
N GLN A 61 18.16 -5.88 -7.74
CA GLN A 61 17.81 -5.07 -6.58
C GLN A 61 16.71 -4.07 -6.93
N TYR A 62 15.66 -3.99 -6.15
CA TYR A 62 14.50 -3.11 -6.34
C TYR A 62 14.36 -2.11 -5.20
N CYS A 63 13.61 -1.03 -5.46
CA CYS A 63 13.06 -0.17 -4.43
C CYS A 63 11.99 -0.94 -3.64
N ALA A 64 12.25 -1.27 -2.38
CA ALA A 64 11.30 -2.02 -1.56
C ALA A 64 10.23 -1.08 -1.01
N VAL A 65 10.67 0.04 -0.44
CA VAL A 65 9.83 1.11 0.06
C VAL A 65 10.41 2.44 -0.39
N PHE A 66 9.61 3.26 -1.08
CA PHE A 66 10.06 4.57 -1.54
C PHE A 66 10.14 5.58 -0.40
N TYR A 67 9.10 5.65 0.44
CA TYR A 67 9.04 6.56 1.58
C TYR A 67 9.93 6.08 2.73
N ASP A 68 10.55 7.03 3.42
CA ASP A 68 11.27 6.77 4.66
C ASP A 68 10.25 6.48 5.79
N LEU A 69 10.02 5.20 6.07
CA LEU A 69 9.15 4.74 7.16
C LEU A 69 9.63 5.22 8.54
N SER A 70 10.91 5.58 8.71
CA SER A 70 11.42 6.10 9.99
C SER A 70 10.90 7.50 10.31
N SER A 71 10.44 8.23 9.28
CA SER A 71 9.79 9.54 9.42
C SER A 71 8.27 9.45 9.57
N ILE A 72 7.68 8.30 9.26
CA ILE A 72 6.26 8.07 9.48
C ILE A 72 6.12 7.72 10.96
N PRO A 73 5.44 8.54 11.78
CA PRO A 73 5.17 8.14 13.15
C PRO A 73 4.50 6.78 13.09
N ASN A 74 5.06 5.77 13.78
CA ASN A 74 4.47 4.45 13.91
C ASN A 74 2.97 4.64 14.02
N ALA A 75 2.20 4.09 13.07
CA ALA A 75 0.75 4.06 13.19
C ALA A 75 0.48 3.49 14.59
N SER A 76 0.02 4.37 15.47
CA SER A 76 -0.20 4.06 16.86
C SER A 76 -1.08 2.82 16.88
N THR A 77 -0.61 1.74 17.49
CA THR A 77 -1.47 0.58 17.79
C THR A 77 -2.61 0.96 18.73
N ASN A 78 -2.62 2.19 19.26
CA ASN A 78 -3.81 2.84 19.79
C ASN A 78 -4.42 3.73 18.71
N ALA A 79 -5.09 3.12 17.72
CA ALA A 79 -6.22 3.82 17.12
C ALA A 79 -7.25 3.94 18.25
N SER A 80 -7.46 5.13 18.80
CA SER A 80 -8.58 5.36 19.70
C SER A 80 -9.85 5.45 18.87
N TYR A 81 -10.92 4.83 19.35
CA TYR A 81 -12.24 5.03 18.77
C TYR A 81 -12.58 6.52 18.75
N LEU A 82 -13.18 6.97 17.65
CA LEU A 82 -13.69 8.32 17.55
C LEU A 82 -14.82 8.53 18.57
N PRO A 83 -14.98 9.75 19.11
CA PRO A 83 -16.13 10.08 19.92
C PRO A 83 -17.42 9.94 19.09
N VAL A 84 -18.47 9.42 19.71
CA VAL A 84 -19.78 9.23 19.06
C VAL A 84 -20.38 10.60 18.72
N PRO A 85 -20.77 10.86 17.46
CA PRO A 85 -21.46 12.09 17.08
C PRO A 85 -22.77 12.26 17.86
N THR A 86 -23.11 13.51 18.19
CA THR A 86 -24.32 13.82 18.99
C THR A 86 -25.63 13.50 18.28
N ASP A 87 -25.60 13.39 16.95
CA ASP A 87 -26.70 13.08 16.06
C ASP A 87 -26.66 11.62 15.56
N ALA A 88 -25.81 10.77 16.15
CA ALA A 88 -25.75 9.37 15.80
C ALA A 88 -27.11 8.67 16.04
N THR A 89 -27.51 7.82 15.09
CA THR A 89 -28.73 7.02 15.19
C THR A 89 -28.71 6.13 16.43
N ALA A 90 -29.86 5.98 17.09
CA ALA A 90 -30.01 5.05 18.20
C ALA A 90 -29.53 3.64 17.80
N ASN A 91 -28.62 3.06 18.60
CA ASN A 91 -27.93 1.77 18.38
C ASN A 91 -26.76 1.77 17.39
N ALA A 92 -26.23 2.92 16.97
CA ALA A 92 -24.93 2.95 16.27
C ALA A 92 -23.81 2.39 17.19
N THR A 93 -22.83 1.72 16.60
CA THR A 93 -21.68 1.20 17.36
C THR A 93 -20.83 2.35 17.91
N HIS A 94 -20.39 2.22 19.17
CA HIS A 94 -19.51 3.18 19.83
C HIS A 94 -18.02 2.87 19.63
N GLN A 95 -17.71 1.81 18.88
CA GLN A 95 -16.35 1.35 18.61
C GLN A 95 -16.03 1.54 17.12
N CYS A 96 -15.91 2.81 16.71
CA CYS A 96 -15.68 3.19 15.32
C CYS A 96 -14.37 3.94 15.16
N TYR A 97 -13.65 3.66 14.06
CA TYR A 97 -12.50 4.45 13.63
C TYR A 97 -12.87 5.52 12.61
N ASP A 98 -14.11 5.47 12.07
CA ASP A 98 -14.67 6.45 11.15
C ASP A 98 -16.20 6.52 11.30
N CYS A 99 -16.81 7.65 10.94
CA CYS A 99 -18.26 7.86 10.99
C CYS A 99 -18.75 8.45 9.66
N TYR A 100 -19.88 7.96 9.17
CA TYR A 100 -20.50 8.45 7.93
C TYR A 100 -21.74 9.29 8.25
N TYR A 101 -21.82 10.49 7.65
CA TYR A 101 -23.00 11.34 7.72
C TYR A 101 -23.85 11.11 6.47
N VAL A 102 -25.07 10.65 6.68
CA VAL A 102 -26.03 10.41 5.61
C VAL A 102 -26.66 11.74 5.21
N TYR A 103 -26.52 12.12 3.94
CA TYR A 103 -27.14 13.32 3.39
C TYR A 103 -28.41 12.98 2.60
N THR A 104 -29.25 13.99 2.37
CA THR A 104 -30.44 13.81 1.53
C THR A 104 -30.04 13.37 0.12
N GLY A 105 -30.45 12.15 -0.26
CA GLY A 105 -30.11 11.54 -1.54
C GLY A 105 -29.23 10.30 -1.42
N ASP A 106 -28.62 10.06 -0.26
CA ASP A 106 -27.87 8.84 0.00
C ASP A 106 -28.81 7.63 0.06
N THR A 107 -28.39 6.54 -0.58
CA THR A 107 -29.09 5.25 -0.58
C THR A 107 -28.22 4.20 0.10
N CYS A 108 -28.84 3.16 0.64
CA CYS A 108 -28.14 2.01 1.22
C CYS A 108 -27.60 1.04 0.14
N GLU A 109 -27.45 1.51 -1.10
CA GLU A 109 -27.06 0.72 -2.28
C GLU A 109 -25.59 0.93 -2.62
#